data_AF-A0A7K3GWM5-F1
#
_entry.id   AF-A0A7K3GWM5-F1
#
_cell.length_a   1.000
_cell.length_b   1.000
_cell.length_c   1.000
_cell.angle_alpha   90.00
_cell.angle_beta   90.00
_cell.angle_gamma   90.00
#
_symmetry.space_group_name_H-M   'P 1'
#
loop_
_entity.id
_entity.type
_entity.pdbx_description
1 polymer ?
#
loop_
_entity_poly.entity_id
_entity_poly.type
_entity_poly.pdbx_seq_one_letter_code
_entity_poly.pdbx_strand_id
1 'polypeptide(L)'
;MEFEFSVDEAEAPPPSGFDLGHIDVRGSSGSVSSRDRGPGGSMMIYLAATLLLDGLRPFLAGKGCSYESAAVDSSFSLTFMRGRNGVVDTACQGSLVDRSPAADVAAAVHIAAKRFADAHLHQLPPDDAGREDLQHAVADFERFMEQMR
;
A
#
# COMPACT_ATOMS: atom_id res chain seq x y z
N MET A 1 6.24 -0.72 12.36
CA MET A 1 5.74 0.29 11.40
C MET A 1 4.23 0.21 11.26
N GLU A 2 3.61 1.25 10.71
CA GLU A 2 2.17 1.35 10.46
C GLU A 2 1.91 1.97 9.08
N PHE A 3 0.89 1.47 8.39
CA PHE A 3 0.37 2.00 7.14
C PHE A 3 -1.10 2.39 7.34
N GLU A 4 -1.53 3.41 6.62
CA GLU A 4 -2.91 3.86 6.60
C GLU A 4 -3.26 4.28 5.16
N PHE A 5 -4.42 3.80 4.68
CA PHE A 5 -4.99 4.18 3.39
C PHE A 5 -6.28 4.93 3.65
N SER A 6 -6.53 5.95 2.86
CA SER A 6 -7.70 6.81 2.99
C SER A 6 -8.14 7.28 1.62
N VAL A 7 -9.46 7.39 1.42
CA VAL A 7 -10.06 7.94 0.20
C VAL A 7 -10.45 9.39 0.48
N ASP A 8 -10.25 10.26 -0.51
CA ASP A 8 -10.75 11.64 -0.45
C ASP A 8 -12.28 11.64 -0.60
N GLU A 9 -12.94 12.73 -0.22
CA GLU A 9 -14.37 12.87 -0.49
C GLU A 9 -14.60 12.80 -2.01
N ALA A 10 -15.40 11.84 -2.45
CA ALA A 10 -15.68 11.64 -3.87
C ALA A 10 -16.28 12.92 -4.47
N GLU A 11 -15.61 13.48 -5.49
CA GLU A 11 -16.03 14.74 -6.13
C GLU A 11 -17.43 14.64 -6.75
N ALA A 12 -17.84 13.44 -7.19
CA ALA A 12 -19.19 13.16 -7.68
C ALA A 12 -19.59 11.68 -7.49
N PRO A 13 -20.80 11.38 -7.01
CA PRO A 13 -21.31 10.01 -6.97
C PRO A 13 -21.63 9.47 -8.39
N PRO A 14 -21.56 8.15 -8.61
CA PRO A 14 -21.23 7.12 -7.62
C PRO A 14 -19.71 7.01 -7.36
N PRO A 15 -19.29 6.58 -6.16
CA PRO A 15 -17.90 6.20 -5.88
C PRO A 15 -17.38 5.19 -6.90
N SER A 16 -16.07 5.24 -7.14
CA SER A 16 -15.39 4.50 -8.20
C SER A 16 -14.07 3.93 -7.70
N GLY A 17 -13.63 2.80 -8.26
CA GLY A 17 -12.28 2.27 -8.06
C GLY A 17 -11.15 3.23 -8.50
N PHE A 18 -11.50 4.30 -9.21
CA PHE A 18 -10.58 5.38 -9.60
C PHE A 18 -10.57 6.56 -8.63
N ASP A 19 -11.33 6.51 -7.52
CA ASP A 19 -11.34 7.61 -6.56
C ASP A 19 -9.94 7.84 -5.98
N LEU A 20 -9.68 9.12 -5.76
CA LEU A 20 -8.41 9.58 -5.25
C LEU A 20 -8.33 9.39 -3.73
N GLY A 21 -7.11 9.28 -3.24
CA GLY A 21 -6.84 9.17 -1.83
C GLY A 21 -5.35 9.19 -1.53
N HIS A 22 -5.01 8.74 -0.34
CA HIS A 22 -3.70 8.95 0.23
C HIS A 22 -3.20 7.77 1.04
N ILE A 23 -1.87 7.71 1.15
CA ILE A 23 -1.13 6.75 1.98
C ILE A 23 -0.36 7.51 3.04
N ASP A 24 -0.48 7.07 4.29
CA ASP A 24 0.37 7.51 5.39
C ASP A 24 1.18 6.34 5.91
N VAL A 25 2.48 6.56 6.13
CA VAL A 25 3.40 5.55 6.64
C VAL A 25 4.15 6.10 7.84
N ARG A 26 4.10 5.36 8.95
CA ARG A 26 4.77 5.74 10.20
C ARG A 26 5.71 4.63 10.65
N GLY A 27 6.94 5.02 10.96
CA GLY A 27 8.00 4.12 11.37
C GLY A 27 8.84 4.70 12.50
N SER A 28 9.81 3.91 12.94
CA SER A 28 10.75 4.28 14.01
C SER A 28 11.70 5.42 13.62
N SER A 29 11.92 5.66 12.32
CA SER A 29 12.83 6.69 11.82
C SER A 29 12.11 7.93 11.28
N GLY A 30 10.79 7.89 11.14
CA GLY A 30 10.00 9.04 10.68
C GLY A 30 8.59 8.67 10.25
N SER A 31 7.88 9.66 9.74
CA SER A 31 6.56 9.51 9.13
C SER A 31 6.52 10.24 7.81
N VAL A 32 5.79 9.69 6.84
CA VAL A 32 5.57 10.32 5.53
C VAL A 32 4.11 10.21 5.16
N SER A 33 3.56 11.27 4.59
CA SER A 33 2.23 11.28 4.01
C SER A 33 2.33 11.59 2.52
N SER A 34 1.49 10.96 1.71
CA SER A 34 1.35 11.41 0.32
C SER A 34 0.74 12.82 0.23
N ARG A 35 0.01 13.27 1.25
CA ARG A 35 -0.54 14.63 1.36
C ARG A 35 0.52 15.73 1.38
N ASP A 36 1.72 15.41 1.87
CA ASP A 36 2.83 16.36 1.95
C ASP A 36 3.35 16.80 0.56
N ARG A 37 2.83 16.20 -0.52
CA ARG A 37 3.14 16.55 -1.91
C ARG A 37 2.25 17.64 -2.49
N GLY A 38 1.29 18.16 -1.73
CA GLY A 38 0.31 19.13 -2.23
C GLY A 38 -0.54 18.53 -3.36
N PRO A 39 -0.84 19.27 -4.45
CA PRO A 39 -1.78 18.83 -5.47
C PRO A 39 -1.37 17.57 -6.27
N GLY A 40 -0.13 17.08 -6.13
CA GLY A 40 0.34 15.82 -6.73
C GLY A 40 0.41 14.63 -5.76
N GLY A 41 -0.21 14.74 -4.59
CA GLY A 41 -0.14 13.76 -3.50
C GLY A 41 -1.29 12.77 -3.43
N SER A 42 -2.41 13.11 -4.03
CA SER A 42 -3.54 12.22 -4.25
C SER A 42 -3.21 11.18 -5.31
N MET A 43 -3.70 9.97 -5.15
CA MET A 43 -3.50 8.86 -6.08
C MET A 43 -4.77 8.03 -6.19
N MET A 44 -4.96 7.31 -7.29
CA MET A 44 -6.05 6.33 -7.40
C MET A 44 -5.86 5.24 -6.33
N ILE A 45 -6.51 5.38 -5.17
CA ILE A 45 -6.04 4.75 -3.94
C ILE A 45 -6.30 3.24 -3.94
N TYR A 46 -7.42 2.80 -4.52
CA TYR A 46 -7.73 1.38 -4.67
C TYR A 46 -6.67 0.69 -5.55
N LEU A 47 -6.33 1.29 -6.69
CA LEU A 47 -5.28 0.77 -7.57
C LEU A 47 -3.90 0.83 -6.93
N ALA A 48 -3.57 1.91 -6.23
CA ALA A 48 -2.28 2.05 -5.55
C ALA A 48 -2.11 1.00 -4.44
N ALA A 49 -3.15 0.73 -3.65
CA ALA A 49 -3.15 -0.33 -2.63
C ALA A 49 -3.00 -1.72 -3.26
N THR A 50 -3.72 -2.00 -4.35
CA THR A 50 -3.60 -3.25 -5.10
C THR A 50 -2.18 -3.47 -5.60
N LEU A 51 -1.61 -2.49 -6.32
CA LEU A 51 -0.27 -2.58 -6.90
C LEU A 51 0.81 -2.71 -5.82
N LEU A 52 0.62 -2.07 -4.67
CA LEU A 52 1.51 -2.23 -3.53
C LEU A 52 1.49 -3.68 -3.03
N LEU A 53 0.33 -4.29 -2.82
CA LEU A 53 0.22 -5.69 -2.38
C LEU A 53 0.85 -6.63 -3.40
N ASP A 54 0.52 -6.44 -4.67
CA ASP A 54 0.98 -7.30 -5.77
C ASP A 54 2.47 -7.21 -6.02
N GLY A 55 3.08 -6.03 -5.86
CA GLY A 55 4.52 -5.85 -6.01
C GLY A 55 5.31 -6.22 -4.75
N LEU A 56 4.75 -5.96 -3.56
CA LEU A 56 5.40 -6.27 -2.30
C LEU A 56 5.47 -7.78 -2.07
N ARG A 57 4.44 -8.55 -2.44
CA ARG A 57 4.41 -10.00 -2.30
C ARG A 57 5.61 -10.74 -2.94
N PRO A 58 5.89 -10.60 -4.26
CA PRO A 58 7.05 -11.23 -4.89
C PRO A 58 8.36 -10.68 -4.32
N PHE A 59 8.42 -9.38 -4.01
CA PHE A 59 9.57 -8.80 -3.33
C PHE A 59 9.86 -9.55 -2.04
N LEU A 60 8.88 -9.73 -1.14
CA LEU A 60 9.00 -10.42 0.14
C LEU A 60 9.26 -11.93 0.00
N ALA A 61 8.79 -12.55 -1.08
CA ALA A 61 9.07 -13.94 -1.44
C ALA A 61 10.52 -14.19 -1.94
N GLY A 62 11.32 -13.14 -2.08
CA GLY A 62 12.75 -13.25 -2.45
C GLY A 62 13.04 -12.87 -3.90
N LYS A 63 12.03 -12.43 -4.65
CA LYS A 63 12.22 -11.98 -6.03
C LYS A 63 12.71 -10.53 -6.02
N GLY A 64 14.02 -10.35 -5.98
CA GLY A 64 14.69 -9.04 -6.05
C GLY A 64 15.20 -8.51 -4.71
N CYS A 65 16.15 -7.57 -4.79
CA CYS A 65 16.76 -6.91 -3.62
C CYS A 65 16.06 -5.59 -3.26
N SER A 66 15.29 -5.01 -4.18
CA SER A 66 14.54 -3.79 -3.98
C SER A 66 13.22 -3.85 -4.73
N TYR A 67 12.22 -3.15 -4.21
CA TYR A 67 10.93 -2.92 -4.85
C TYR A 67 10.53 -1.47 -4.62
N GLU A 68 10.11 -0.79 -5.69
CA GLU A 68 9.56 0.55 -5.61
C GLU A 68 8.06 0.47 -5.94
N SER A 69 7.25 0.88 -4.96
CA SER A 69 5.82 1.11 -5.16
C SER A 69 5.63 2.55 -5.59
N ALA A 70 5.35 2.75 -6.88
CA ALA A 70 4.91 4.03 -7.40
C ALA A 70 3.40 4.16 -7.22
N ALA A 71 2.96 5.27 -6.62
CA ALA A 71 1.55 5.60 -6.56
C ALA A 71 1.01 5.96 -7.96
N VAL A 72 -0.18 5.47 -8.30
CA VAL A 72 -0.82 5.75 -9.59
C VAL A 72 -1.23 7.22 -9.63
N ASP A 73 -0.75 7.95 -10.64
CA ASP A 73 -1.00 9.39 -10.83
C ASP A 73 -0.41 10.30 -9.71
N SER A 74 0.62 9.82 -9.01
CA SER A 74 1.29 10.61 -7.97
C SER A 74 2.81 10.51 -8.04
N SER A 75 3.48 11.56 -7.58
CA SER A 75 4.93 11.58 -7.36
C SER A 75 5.37 10.89 -6.06
N PHE A 76 4.41 10.40 -5.27
CA PHE A 76 4.66 9.64 -4.06
C PHE A 76 5.14 8.23 -4.42
N SER A 77 6.31 7.84 -3.90
CA SER A 77 6.78 6.47 -4.00
C SER A 77 7.36 5.98 -2.67
N LEU A 78 7.19 4.68 -2.44
CA LEU A 78 7.79 3.95 -1.34
C LEU A 78 8.79 2.96 -1.91
N THR A 79 10.00 2.96 -1.36
CA THR A 79 11.04 2.01 -1.71
C THR A 79 11.22 1.04 -0.56
N PHE A 80 11.17 -0.25 -0.88
CA PHE A 80 11.47 -1.35 0.02
C PHE A 80 12.81 -1.95 -0.41
N MET A 81 13.78 -2.00 0.49
CA MET A 81 15.09 -2.59 0.23
C MET A 81 15.37 -3.71 1.21
N ARG A 82 15.82 -4.85 0.70
CA ARG A 82 16.30 -5.94 1.57
C ARG A 82 17.60 -5.52 2.23
N GLY A 83 17.54 -5.39 3.54
CA GLY A 83 18.70 -5.27 4.41
C GLY A 83 19.31 -6.64 4.72
N ARG A 84 20.28 -6.64 5.63
CA ARG A 84 20.86 -7.87 6.16
C ARG A 84 19.89 -8.53 7.14
N ASN A 85 20.04 -9.85 7.32
CA ASN A 85 19.32 -10.62 8.34
C ASN A 85 17.78 -10.57 8.26
N GLY A 86 17.22 -10.48 7.05
CA GLY A 86 15.77 -10.50 6.84
C GLY A 86 15.04 -9.20 7.21
N VAL A 87 15.79 -8.13 7.49
CA VAL A 87 15.26 -6.77 7.68
C VAL A 87 14.96 -6.14 6.33
N VAL A 88 13.89 -5.36 6.27
CA VAL A 88 13.51 -4.52 5.14
C VAL A 88 13.61 -3.06 5.58
N ASP A 89 14.36 -2.29 4.81
CA ASP A 89 14.40 -0.83 4.92
C ASP A 89 13.24 -0.27 4.08
N THR A 90 12.33 0.47 4.71
CA THR A 90 11.26 1.20 4.03
C THR A 90 11.62 2.67 4.00
N ALA A 91 11.67 3.24 2.78
CA ALA A 91 12.02 4.63 2.54
C ALA A 91 10.98 5.31 1.64
N CYS A 92 10.89 6.62 1.74
CA CYS A 92 10.15 7.46 0.80
C CYS A 92 11.10 8.48 0.22
N GLN A 93 11.26 8.48 -1.12
CA GLN A 93 12.17 9.38 -1.83
C GLN A 93 13.58 9.45 -1.22
N GLY A 94 14.15 8.29 -0.92
CA GLY A 94 15.49 8.16 -0.32
C GLY A 94 15.58 8.47 1.18
N SER A 95 14.51 8.98 1.81
CA SER A 95 14.46 9.19 3.26
C SER A 95 13.94 7.94 3.96
N LEU A 96 14.74 7.39 4.89
CA LEU A 96 14.37 6.20 5.66
C LEU A 96 13.18 6.50 6.59
N VAL A 97 12.14 5.67 6.52
CA VAL A 97 10.94 5.73 7.37
C VAL A 97 11.04 4.69 8.48
N ASP A 98 11.45 3.46 8.12
CA ASP A 98 11.53 2.35 9.07
C ASP A 98 12.53 1.26 8.67
N ARG A 99 12.95 0.47 9.65
CA ARG A 99 13.60 -0.83 9.46
C ARG A 99 12.87 -1.87 10.28
N SER A 100 12.26 -2.83 9.60
CA SER A 100 11.49 -3.90 10.25
C SER A 100 11.79 -5.27 9.63
N PRO A 101 11.61 -6.37 10.38
CA PRO A 101 11.57 -7.71 9.80
C PRO A 101 10.57 -7.77 8.64
N ALA A 102 10.88 -8.56 7.61
CA ALA A 102 10.01 -8.72 6.44
C ALA A 102 8.56 -9.13 6.80
N ALA A 103 8.39 -9.98 7.83
CA ALA A 103 7.08 -10.39 8.32
C ALA A 103 6.28 -9.23 8.93
N ASP A 104 6.94 -8.30 9.61
CA ASP A 104 6.29 -7.14 10.23
C ASP A 104 5.87 -6.11 9.17
N VAL A 105 6.70 -5.92 8.13
CA VAL A 105 6.31 -5.09 6.96
C VAL A 105 5.08 -5.67 6.29
N ALA A 106 5.10 -6.98 6.02
CA ALA A 106 4.01 -7.69 5.37
C ALA A 106 2.71 -7.61 6.20
N ALA A 107 2.80 -7.82 7.51
CA ALA A 107 1.67 -7.69 8.42
C ALA A 107 1.11 -6.27 8.45
N ALA A 108 1.97 -5.25 8.52
CA ALA A 108 1.53 -3.86 8.58
C ALA A 108 0.78 -3.43 7.30
N VAL A 109 1.30 -3.78 6.12
CA VAL A 109 0.64 -3.48 4.83
C VAL A 109 -0.67 -4.25 4.71
N HIS A 110 -0.70 -5.54 5.04
CA HIS A 110 -1.91 -6.36 4.98
C HIS A 110 -3.01 -5.84 5.91
N ILE A 111 -2.67 -5.49 7.16
CA ILE A 111 -3.63 -4.94 8.12
C ILE A 111 -4.23 -3.63 7.59
N ALA A 112 -3.41 -2.74 7.06
CA ALA A 112 -3.88 -1.47 6.50
C ALA A 112 -4.78 -1.69 5.29
N ALA A 113 -4.37 -2.54 4.35
CA ALA A 113 -5.13 -2.81 3.12
C ALA A 113 -6.47 -3.48 3.42
N LYS A 114 -6.48 -4.45 4.35
CA LYS A 114 -7.71 -5.13 4.79
C LYS A 114 -8.67 -4.17 5.47
N ARG A 115 -8.20 -3.32 6.38
CA ARG A 115 -9.03 -2.28 7.02
C ARG A 115 -9.64 -1.33 6.00
N PHE A 116 -8.84 -0.89 5.03
CA PHE A 116 -9.32 -0.02 3.95
C PHE A 116 -10.36 -0.72 3.09
N ALA A 117 -10.09 -1.97 2.70
CA ALA A 117 -11.00 -2.79 1.91
C ALA A 117 -12.36 -2.98 2.62
N ASP A 118 -12.35 -3.38 3.90
CA ASP A 118 -13.55 -3.58 4.71
C ASP A 118 -14.37 -2.29 4.85
N ALA A 119 -13.69 -1.15 5.04
CA ALA A 119 -14.32 0.15 5.25
C ALA A 119 -14.93 0.77 3.98
N HIS A 120 -14.38 0.50 2.79
CA HIS A 120 -14.72 1.28 1.59
C HIS A 120 -15.27 0.45 0.42
N LEU A 121 -14.91 -0.81 0.25
CA LEU A 121 -15.29 -1.57 -0.96
C LEU A 121 -16.79 -1.82 -1.11
N HIS A 122 -17.53 -1.83 0.00
CA HIS A 122 -18.99 -1.97 -0.04
C HIS A 122 -19.70 -0.74 -0.62
N GLN A 123 -19.01 0.39 -0.73
CA GLN A 123 -19.51 1.65 -1.30
C GLN A 123 -19.35 1.69 -2.82
N LEU A 124 -18.44 0.87 -3.37
CA LEU A 124 -18.21 0.74 -4.80
C LEU A 124 -19.27 -0.17 -5.45
N PRO A 125 -19.65 0.10 -6.72
CA PRO A 125 -20.49 -0.80 -7.50
C PRO A 125 -19.99 -2.26 -7.48
N PRO A 126 -20.89 -3.27 -7.48
CA PRO A 126 -20.47 -4.67 -7.44
C PRO A 126 -19.60 -5.13 -8.60
N ASP A 127 -19.70 -4.47 -9.75
CA ASP A 127 -18.96 -4.71 -10.99
C ASP A 127 -17.80 -3.71 -11.21
N ASP A 128 -17.45 -2.92 -10.19
CA ASP A 128 -16.31 -2.01 -10.25
C ASP A 128 -14.99 -2.81 -10.28
N ALA A 129 -14.14 -2.51 -11.27
CA ALA A 129 -12.87 -3.21 -11.45
C ALA A 129 -11.88 -2.96 -10.30
N GLY A 130 -11.81 -1.73 -9.77
CA GLY A 130 -10.93 -1.42 -8.63
C GLY A 130 -11.36 -2.12 -7.35
N ARG A 131 -12.68 -2.37 -7.19
CA ARG A 131 -13.20 -3.23 -6.14
C ARG A 131 -12.72 -4.67 -6.30
N GLU A 132 -12.93 -5.29 -7.46
CA GLU A 132 -12.55 -6.68 -7.71
C GLU A 132 -11.03 -6.88 -7.54
N ASP A 133 -10.25 -5.96 -8.11
CA ASP A 133 -8.78 -5.99 -8.05
C ASP A 133 -8.27 -5.94 -6.61
N LEU A 134 -8.76 -5.00 -5.78
CA LEU A 134 -8.32 -4.91 -4.39
C LEU A 134 -8.77 -6.11 -3.56
N GLN A 135 -9.97 -6.66 -3.80
CA GLN A 135 -10.44 -7.88 -3.12
C GLN A 135 -9.51 -9.06 -3.41
N HIS A 136 -9.16 -9.26 -4.67
CA HIS A 136 -8.24 -10.31 -5.06
C HIS A 136 -6.84 -10.10 -4.49
N ALA A 137 -6.29 -8.88 -4.57
CA ALA A 137 -4.97 -8.57 -4.04
C ALA A 137 -4.86 -8.80 -2.53
N VAL A 138 -5.89 -8.40 -1.75
CA VAL A 138 -5.94 -8.66 -0.30
C VAL A 138 -6.00 -10.16 -0.02
N ALA A 139 -6.84 -10.92 -0.73
CA ALA A 139 -6.96 -12.36 -0.54
C ALA A 139 -5.68 -13.13 -0.93
N ASP A 140 -5.03 -12.72 -2.03
CA ASP A 140 -3.74 -13.27 -2.46
C ASP A 140 -2.64 -13.00 -1.46
N PHE A 141 -2.60 -11.79 -0.91
CA PHE A 141 -1.63 -11.40 0.11
C PHE A 141 -1.88 -12.12 1.44
N GLU A 142 -3.14 -12.32 1.85
CA GLU A 142 -3.51 -13.10 3.04
C GLU A 142 -3.01 -14.55 2.93
N ARG A 143 -3.26 -15.20 1.79
CA ARG A 143 -2.74 -16.56 1.50
C ARG A 143 -1.22 -16.62 1.51
N PHE A 144 -0.55 -15.58 1.01
CA PHE A 144 0.91 -15.49 1.08
C PHE A 144 1.42 -15.34 2.52
N MET A 145 0.77 -14.52 3.34
CA MET A 145 1.12 -14.34 4.76
C MET A 145 1.01 -15.64 5.55
N GLU A 146 0.04 -16.50 5.24
CA GLU A 146 -0.09 -17.82 5.85
C GLU A 146 1.08 -18.76 5.52
N GLN A 147 1.69 -18.61 4.35
CA GLN A 147 2.85 -19.40 3.89
C GLN A 147 4.18 -18.87 4.44
N MET A 148 4.23 -17.61 4.89
CA MET A 148 5.42 -17.01 5.51
C MET A 148 5.62 -17.38 6.98
N ARG A 149 4.60 -17.95 7.63
CA ARG A 149 4.63 -18.40 9.02
C ARG A 149 5.33 -19.74 9.17
#